data_AF-A0A3D3VTZ0-F1
#
_entry.id   AF-A0A3D3VTZ0-F1
#
_cell.length_a   1.000
_cell.length_b   1.000
_cell.length_c   1.000
_cell.angle_alpha   90.00
_cell.angle_beta   90.00
_cell.angle_gamma   90.00
#
_symmetry.space_group_name_H-M   'P 1'
#
loop_
_entity.id
_entity.type
_entity.pdbx_description
1 polymer ?
#
loop_
_entity_poly.entity_id
_entity_poly.type
_entity_poly.pdbx_seq_one_letter_code
_entity_poly.pdbx_strand_id
1 'polypeptide(L)'
;MAKVDRRVEPQNVFDEISKWLLRDGFDIVIDMDKSKGSHMINKINGEDWLDFYTFFASAPFGMNHPKLDNPEFKETIFRAAINKVASSDIYTEQMAQFVKTFGEVAVPEG
;
A
#
# COMPACT_ATOMS: atom_id res chain seq x y z
N MET A 1 14.47 -19.57 -21.45
CA MET A 1 13.81 -18.24 -21.48
C MET A 1 14.86 -17.19 -21.23
N ALA A 2 15.07 -16.24 -22.15
CA ALA A 2 15.93 -15.09 -21.89
C ALA A 2 15.35 -14.30 -20.69
N LYS A 3 16.21 -13.88 -19.76
CA LYS A 3 15.81 -12.96 -18.68
C LYS A 3 15.46 -11.62 -19.32
N VAL A 4 14.17 -11.36 -19.49
CA VAL A 4 13.69 -10.02 -19.80
C VAL A 4 13.78 -9.21 -18.52
N ASP A 5 14.61 -8.17 -18.54
CA ASP A 5 14.63 -7.18 -17.46
C ASP A 5 13.33 -6.38 -17.52
N ARG A 6 12.53 -6.45 -16.45
CA ARG A 6 11.25 -5.74 -16.32
C ARG A 6 11.36 -4.56 -15.35
N ARG A 7 12.57 -4.16 -14.97
CA ARG A 7 12.79 -3.03 -14.08
C ARG A 7 12.48 -1.72 -14.80
N VAL A 8 11.90 -0.79 -14.06
CA VAL A 8 11.64 0.59 -14.48
C VAL A 8 12.33 1.49 -13.47
N GLU A 9 13.26 2.31 -13.93
CA GLU A 9 13.93 3.30 -13.08
C GLU A 9 12.95 4.41 -12.70
N PRO A 10 13.09 5.06 -11.52
CA PRO A 10 12.15 6.08 -11.06
C PRO A 10 11.91 7.19 -12.08
N GLN A 11 12.94 7.60 -12.83
CA GLN A 11 12.87 8.66 -13.84
C GLN A 11 11.98 8.28 -15.04
N ASN A 12 11.77 6.99 -15.28
CA ASN A 12 11.02 6.48 -16.43
C ASN A 12 9.59 6.04 -16.06
N VAL A 13 9.19 6.11 -14.79
CA VAL A 13 7.89 5.61 -14.30
C VAL A 13 6.72 6.27 -15.04
N PHE A 14 6.75 7.59 -15.20
CA PHE A 14 5.65 8.31 -15.87
C PHE A 14 5.57 7.98 -17.35
N ASP A 15 6.70 7.85 -18.03
CA ASP A 15 6.76 7.48 -19.45
C ASP A 15 6.23 6.07 -19.68
N GLU A 16 6.60 5.11 -18.82
CA GLU A 16 6.11 3.72 -18.94
C GLU A 16 4.61 3.60 -18.68
N ILE A 17 4.07 4.33 -17.70
CA ILE A 17 2.62 4.34 -17.41
C ILE A 17 1.85 4.98 -18.57
N SER A 18 2.33 6.12 -19.09
CA SER A 18 1.63 6.93 -20.10
C SER A 18 1.47 6.22 -21.46
N LYS A 19 2.20 5.13 -21.70
CA LYS A 19 2.02 4.27 -22.88
C LYS A 19 0.69 3.51 -22.88
N TRP A 20 0.11 3.28 -21.70
CA TRP A 20 -1.03 2.38 -21.53
C TRP A 20 -2.21 3.01 -20.80
N LEU A 21 -1.96 4.04 -19.98
CA LEU A 21 -2.94 4.74 -19.18
C LEU A 21 -2.81 6.25 -19.37
N LEU A 22 -3.94 6.96 -19.32
CA LEU A 22 -3.93 8.41 -19.17
C LEU A 22 -3.31 8.76 -17.81
N ARG A 23 -2.31 9.63 -17.81
CA ARG A 23 -1.57 10.02 -16.61
C ARG A 23 -1.90 11.45 -16.21
N ASP A 24 -2.97 11.61 -15.42
CA ASP A 24 -3.53 12.89 -14.96
C ASP A 24 -3.36 13.13 -13.44
N GLY A 25 -2.62 12.25 -12.75
CA GLY A 25 -2.28 12.39 -11.33
C GLY A 25 -1.14 13.38 -11.04
N PHE A 26 -0.58 13.31 -9.82
CA PHE A 26 0.53 14.15 -9.35
C PHE A 26 1.90 13.74 -9.94
N ASP A 27 2.83 14.69 -10.04
CA ASP A 27 4.22 14.50 -10.49
C ASP A 27 5.14 13.97 -9.39
N ILE A 28 4.73 12.91 -8.69
CA ILE A 28 5.52 12.25 -7.65
C ILE A 28 5.63 10.74 -7.91
N VAL A 29 6.84 10.20 -7.76
CA VAL A 29 7.06 8.75 -7.65
C VAL A 29 7.35 8.47 -6.18
N ILE A 30 6.45 7.81 -5.47
CA ILE A 30 6.58 7.62 -4.03
C ILE A 30 7.72 6.63 -3.72
N ASP A 31 8.65 7.03 -2.86
CA ASP A 31 9.59 6.11 -2.23
C ASP A 31 8.88 5.32 -1.13
N MET A 32 8.44 4.11 -1.48
CA MET A 32 7.73 3.20 -0.57
C MET A 32 8.56 2.78 0.64
N ASP A 33 9.90 2.89 0.60
CA ASP A 33 10.77 2.51 1.73
C ASP A 33 11.03 3.71 2.65
N LYS A 34 11.22 4.91 2.08
CA LYS A 34 11.60 6.11 2.85
C LYS A 34 10.41 6.94 3.35
N SER A 35 9.27 6.87 2.69
CA SER A 35 8.07 7.62 3.09
C SER A 35 7.56 7.11 4.44
N LYS A 36 7.15 8.00 5.35
CA LYS A 36 6.76 7.61 6.71
C LYS A 36 5.81 8.61 7.34
N GLY A 37 4.76 8.13 8.00
CA GLY A 37 3.73 8.96 8.61
C GLY A 37 3.10 9.88 7.57
N SER A 38 3.07 11.18 7.86
CA SER A 38 2.54 12.22 6.97
C SER A 38 3.56 12.76 5.96
N HIS A 39 4.64 12.03 5.67
CA HIS A 39 5.68 12.47 4.75
C HIS A 39 5.85 11.48 3.58
N MET A 40 5.71 11.99 2.36
CA MET A 40 5.95 11.26 1.12
C MET A 40 7.26 11.73 0.49
N ILE A 41 8.20 10.81 0.29
CA ILE A 41 9.47 11.13 -0.35
C ILE A 41 9.36 10.85 -1.84
N ASN A 42 9.67 11.85 -2.67
CA ASN A 42 9.74 11.67 -4.11
C ASN A 42 11.02 10.92 -4.50
N LYS A 43 10.91 9.70 -5.02
CA LYS A 43 12.01 8.81 -5.44
C LYS A 43 12.86 9.41 -6.56
N ILE A 44 12.32 10.34 -7.35
CA ILE A 44 13.04 10.96 -8.48
C ILE A 44 14.09 11.96 -7.99
N ASN A 45 13.70 12.90 -7.12
CA ASN A 45 14.53 14.05 -6.74
C ASN A 45 14.83 14.11 -5.23
N GLY A 46 14.23 13.25 -4.42
CA GLY A 46 14.40 13.19 -2.97
C GLY A 46 13.59 14.22 -2.17
N GLU A 47 12.70 14.99 -2.80
CA GLU A 47 11.87 15.96 -2.11
C GLU A 47 10.94 15.31 -1.08
N ASP A 48 10.79 15.98 0.06
CA ASP A 48 9.88 15.58 1.13
C ASP A 48 8.59 16.38 1.06
N TRP A 49 7.48 15.67 0.79
CA TRP A 49 6.14 16.23 0.66
C TRP A 49 5.35 15.95 1.94
N LEU A 50 4.93 17.02 2.63
CA LEU A 50 3.98 16.92 3.74
C LEU A 50 2.59 16.59 3.20
N ASP A 51 2.08 15.43 3.60
CA ASP A 51 0.85 14.82 3.09
C ASP A 51 -0.40 15.28 3.86
N PHE A 52 -1.14 16.21 3.26
CA PHE A 52 -2.51 16.58 3.65
C PHE A 52 -3.58 15.90 2.78
N TYR A 53 -3.17 14.95 1.94
CA TYR A 53 -4.02 14.28 0.96
C TYR A 53 -4.39 12.86 1.40
N THR A 54 -3.45 12.11 1.99
CA THR A 54 -3.63 10.76 2.58
C THR A 54 -4.39 9.79 1.66
N PHE A 55 -4.10 9.89 0.36
CA PHE A 55 -4.74 9.12 -0.72
C PHE A 55 -6.27 9.23 -0.72
N PHE A 56 -6.78 10.48 -0.72
CA PHE A 56 -8.21 10.77 -0.55
C PHE A 56 -8.73 10.30 0.83
N ALA A 57 -7.97 10.58 1.89
CA ALA A 57 -8.31 10.20 3.27
C ALA A 57 -8.47 8.69 3.54
N SER A 58 -7.96 7.82 2.66
CA SER A 58 -8.06 6.37 2.81
C SER A 58 -6.91 5.74 3.61
N ALA A 59 -5.86 6.50 3.93
CA ALA A 59 -4.70 6.02 4.69
C ALA A 59 -4.65 6.61 6.11
N PRO A 60 -5.41 6.07 7.08
CA PRO A 60 -5.56 6.65 8.41
C PRO A 60 -4.27 6.67 9.25
N PHE A 61 -3.27 5.85 8.92
CA PHE A 61 -1.98 5.80 9.62
C PHE A 61 -0.82 6.43 8.83
N GLY A 62 -1.08 6.98 7.64
CA GLY A 62 -0.05 7.42 6.72
C GLY A 62 0.83 6.28 6.20
N MET A 63 2.03 6.62 5.73
CA MET A 63 2.99 5.66 5.16
C MET A 63 3.75 4.90 6.25
N ASN A 64 3.97 3.59 6.08
CA ASN A 64 4.88 2.77 6.89
C ASN A 64 4.75 2.94 8.40
N HIS A 65 3.51 2.88 8.91
CA HIS A 65 3.25 2.97 10.35
C HIS A 65 4.02 1.86 11.11
N PRO A 66 4.70 2.14 12.25
CA PRO A 66 5.55 1.15 12.93
C PRO A 66 4.87 -0.16 13.34
N LYS A 67 3.55 -0.13 13.61
CA LYS A 67 2.77 -1.34 13.90
C LYS A 67 2.44 -2.19 12.66
N LEU A 68 2.62 -1.65 11.45
CA LEU A 68 2.45 -2.36 10.18
C LEU A 68 3.80 -2.70 9.54
N ASP A 69 4.81 -1.84 9.70
CA ASP A 69 6.16 -2.01 9.17
C ASP A 69 7.09 -2.71 10.19
N ASN A 70 6.74 -3.94 10.57
CA ASN A 70 7.57 -4.79 11.42
C ASN A 70 7.54 -6.25 10.95
N PRO A 71 8.53 -7.08 11.34
CA PRO A 71 8.63 -8.47 10.86
C PRO A 71 7.40 -9.33 11.17
N GLU A 72 6.81 -9.15 12.34
CA GLU A 72 5.64 -9.91 12.80
C GLU A 72 4.40 -9.62 11.94
N PHE A 73 4.09 -8.35 11.71
CA PHE A 73 2.96 -7.96 10.87
C PHE A 73 3.20 -8.33 9.41
N LYS A 74 4.43 -8.16 8.90
CA LYS A 74 4.81 -8.55 7.53
C LYS A 74 4.60 -10.04 7.29
N GLU A 75 5.01 -10.90 8.22
CA GLU A 75 4.76 -12.35 8.12
C GLU A 75 3.26 -12.67 8.13
N THR A 76 2.51 -12.00 9.03
CA THR A 76 1.05 -12.19 9.14
C THR A 76 0.34 -11.85 7.83
N ILE A 77 0.62 -10.68 7.25
CA ILE A 77 -0.03 -10.23 6.02
C ILE A 77 0.48 -11.01 4.80
N PHE A 78 1.74 -11.44 4.78
CA PHE A 78 2.32 -12.20 3.66
C PHE A 78 1.58 -13.51 3.41
N ARG A 79 1.18 -14.23 4.47
CA ARG A 79 0.37 -15.46 4.35
C ARG A 79 -0.95 -15.24 3.62
N ALA A 80 -1.59 -14.11 3.88
CA ALA A 80 -2.82 -13.70 3.19
C ALA A 80 -2.54 -13.16 1.78
N ALA A 81 -1.43 -12.44 1.57
CA ALA A 81 -1.11 -11.78 0.30
C ALA A 81 -0.74 -12.74 -0.84
N ILE A 82 -0.18 -13.92 -0.52
CA ILE A 82 0.22 -14.92 -1.52
C ILE A 82 -1.00 -15.57 -2.21
N ASN A 83 -2.16 -15.60 -1.55
CA ASN A 83 -3.35 -16.28 -2.04
C ASN A 83 -4.56 -15.36 -2.11
N LYS A 84 -5.36 -15.44 -3.18
CA LYS A 84 -6.64 -14.73 -3.29
C LYS A 84 -7.80 -15.71 -3.09
N VAL A 85 -8.17 -15.94 -1.83
CA VAL A 85 -9.29 -16.83 -1.45
C VAL A 85 -10.62 -16.13 -1.72
N ALA A 86 -11.59 -16.86 -2.28
CA ALA A 86 -12.97 -16.40 -2.41
C ALA A 86 -13.68 -16.46 -1.04
N SER A 87 -13.51 -15.42 -0.22
CA SER A 87 -14.03 -15.37 1.15
C SER A 87 -15.55 -15.45 1.29
N SER A 88 -16.30 -15.34 0.18
CA SER A 88 -17.73 -15.63 0.13
C SER A 88 -18.05 -17.10 0.39
N ASP A 89 -17.18 -17.99 -0.07
CA ASP A 89 -17.44 -19.44 -0.14
C ASP A 89 -16.49 -20.24 0.75
N ILE A 90 -15.26 -19.75 0.96
CA ILE A 90 -14.22 -20.43 1.73
C ILE A 90 -13.67 -19.50 2.81
N TYR A 91 -13.83 -19.90 4.07
CA TYR A 91 -13.46 -19.09 5.24
C TYR A 91 -12.04 -19.37 5.73
N THR A 92 -11.41 -18.36 6.33
CA THR A 92 -10.06 -18.43 6.91
C THR A 92 -10.04 -17.90 8.33
N GLU A 93 -9.03 -18.31 9.12
CA GLU A 93 -8.83 -17.75 10.47
C GLU A 93 -8.60 -16.24 10.43
N GLN A 94 -7.90 -15.73 9.40
CA GLN A 94 -7.64 -14.30 9.21
C GLN A 94 -8.93 -13.52 8.98
N MET A 95 -9.87 -14.06 8.19
CA MET A 95 -11.18 -13.43 7.99
C MET A 95 -11.96 -13.38 9.31
N ALA A 96 -11.98 -14.46 10.07
CA ALA A 96 -12.66 -14.51 11.36
C ALA A 96 -12.07 -13.51 12.37
N GLN A 97 -10.75 -13.38 12.44
CA GLN A 97 -10.05 -12.40 13.29
C GLN A 97 -10.40 -10.97 12.90
N PHE A 98 -10.42 -10.66 11.60
CA PHE A 98 -10.82 -9.34 11.10
C PHE A 98 -12.27 -9.02 11.49
N VAL A 99 -13.22 -9.91 11.20
CA VAL A 99 -14.65 -9.68 11.49
C VAL A 99 -14.89 -9.48 12.97
N LYS A 100 -14.28 -10.31 13.84
CA LYS A 100 -14.35 -10.15 15.29
C LYS A 100 -13.86 -8.77 15.72
N THR A 101 -12.64 -8.40 15.31
CA THR A 101 -12.02 -7.12 15.69
C THR A 101 -12.85 -5.93 15.18
N PHE A 102 -13.34 -5.99 13.95
CA PHE A 102 -14.18 -4.95 13.37
C PHE A 102 -15.48 -4.78 14.15
N GLY A 103 -16.13 -5.91 14.49
CA GLY A 103 -17.33 -5.92 15.33
C GLY A 103 -17.11 -5.32 16.71
N GLU A 104 -15.98 -5.63 17.36
CA GLU A 104 -15.65 -5.17 18.71
C GLU A 104 -15.22 -3.69 18.76
N VAL A 105 -14.62 -3.16 17.69
CA VAL A 105 -13.95 -1.85 17.71
C VAL A 105 -14.65 -0.78 16.86
N ALA A 106 -15.21 -1.16 15.71
CA ALA A 106 -15.67 -0.20 14.70
C ALA A 106 -17.20 -0.12 14.58
N VAL A 107 -17.94 -1.15 14.99
CA VAL A 107 -19.40 -1.14 14.93
C VAL A 107 -19.95 -0.25 16.06
N PRO A 108 -20.78 0.77 15.74
CA PRO A 108 -21.39 1.62 16.77
C PRO A 108 -22.33 0.83 17.67
N GLU A 109 -22.50 1.29 18.92
CA GLU A 109 -23.64 0.88 19.74
C GLU A 109 -24.93 1.37 19.06
N GLY A 110 -25.90 0.47 18.92
CA GLY A 110 -27.21 0.76 18.33
C GLY A 110 -28.09 1.62 19.24
#